data_AF-A0A522I995-F1
#
_entry.id   AF-A0A522I995-F1
#
_cell.length_a   1.000
_cell.length_b   1.000
_cell.length_c   1.000
_cell.angle_alpha   90.00
_cell.angle_beta   90.00
_cell.angle_gamma   90.00
#
_symmetry.space_group_name_H-M   'P 1'
#
loop_
_entity.id
_entity.type
_entity.pdbx_description
1 polymer ?
#
loop_
_entity_poly.entity_id
_entity_poly.type
_entity_poly.pdbx_seq_one_letter_code
_entity_poly.pdbx_strand_id
1 'polypeptide(L)'
;MKIRLVPVLLIMFVMAVTIRLGFWQRDRAHQKEALQAHIESNESAPPLAVGATPLPLKGIEFHRVRATGTFMPERAVYLDNRPYNDQPGFYVVMPLKLQDGGYVLVNRGWLPRNYEDRTVIGPFDTPSGPVEVEGIARADATRAYDLGAEDSALHQKIRQNLDVTSYATEIGLPLQPFVIQQTAFVPAAKDGLVRDWPQPDFDVDRNYGYMLQWWGMAAAALVFGLYAGRRAATKARSAGGDQTAKGA
;
A
#
# COMPACT_ATOMS: atom_id res chain seq x y z
N MET A 1 -38.89 -35.20 -20.80
CA MET A 1 -38.37 -33.91 -20.28
C MET A 1 -37.22 -33.46 -21.17
N LYS A 2 -37.36 -32.42 -22.00
CA LYS A 2 -36.19 -31.80 -22.64
C LYS A 2 -35.71 -30.66 -21.74
N ILE A 3 -34.84 -30.97 -20.78
CA ILE A 3 -34.09 -29.90 -20.09
C ILE A 3 -33.29 -29.20 -21.18
N ARG A 4 -33.56 -27.91 -21.41
CA ARG A 4 -32.73 -27.13 -22.32
C ARG A 4 -31.36 -27.03 -21.67
N LEU A 5 -30.36 -27.71 -22.22
CA LEU A 5 -29.02 -27.80 -21.63
C LEU A 5 -28.33 -26.44 -21.55
N VAL A 6 -28.59 -25.58 -22.53
CA VAL A 6 -28.00 -24.23 -22.63
C VAL A 6 -28.21 -23.38 -21.37
N PRO A 7 -29.46 -23.12 -20.88
CA PRO A 7 -29.65 -22.32 -19.67
C PRO A 7 -29.05 -22.95 -18.41
N VAL A 8 -29.03 -24.29 -18.31
CA VAL A 8 -28.39 -24.99 -17.18
C VAL A 8 -26.89 -24.74 -17.19
N LEU A 9 -26.24 -24.90 -18.35
CA LEU A 9 -24.82 -24.65 -18.51
C LEU A 9 -24.45 -23.19 -18.22
N LEU A 10 -25.28 -22.24 -18.67
CA LEU A 10 -25.08 -20.81 -18.37
C LEU A 10 -25.18 -20.51 -16.87
N ILE A 11 -26.18 -21.07 -16.18
CA ILE A 11 -26.32 -20.90 -14.72
C ILE A 11 -25.11 -21.51 -14.00
N MET A 12 -24.70 -22.72 -14.38
CA MET A 12 -23.52 -23.38 -13.80
C MET A 12 -22.24 -22.57 -14.04
N PHE A 13 -22.09 -22.00 -15.23
CA PHE A 13 -20.95 -21.15 -15.56
C PHE A 13 -20.93 -19.87 -14.71
N VAL A 14 -22.06 -19.16 -14.62
CA VAL A 14 -22.18 -17.95 -13.78
C VAL A 14 -21.89 -18.29 -12.31
N MET A 15 -22.42 -19.40 -11.80
CA MET A 15 -22.13 -19.87 -10.45
C MET A 15 -20.63 -20.15 -10.26
N ALA A 16 -19.99 -20.86 -11.19
CA ALA A 16 -18.57 -21.17 -11.09
C ALA A 16 -17.70 -19.89 -11.06
N VAL A 17 -17.99 -18.92 -11.94
CA VAL A 17 -17.27 -17.65 -11.99
C VAL A 17 -17.49 -16.84 -10.72
N THR A 18 -18.73 -16.69 -10.26
CA THR A 18 -19.05 -15.90 -9.05
C THR A 18 -18.47 -16.52 -7.78
N ILE A 19 -18.51 -17.85 -7.64
CA ILE A 19 -17.84 -18.55 -6.53
C ILE A 19 -16.34 -18.30 -6.55
N ARG A 20 -15.70 -18.40 -7.74
CA ARG A 20 -14.26 -18.17 -7.91
C ARG A 20 -13.86 -16.74 -7.59
N LEU A 21 -14.69 -15.76 -7.95
CA LEU A 21 -14.49 -14.35 -7.60
C LEU A 21 -14.63 -14.11 -6.09
N GLY A 22 -15.58 -14.77 -5.43
CA GLY A 22 -15.71 -14.71 -3.97
C GLY A 22 -14.47 -15.26 -3.26
N PHE A 23 -13.91 -16.38 -3.72
CA PHE A 23 -12.63 -16.89 -3.19
C PHE A 23 -11.47 -15.92 -3.43
N TRP A 24 -11.39 -15.31 -4.62
CA TRP A 24 -10.36 -14.30 -4.89
C TRP A 24 -10.44 -13.10 -3.94
N GLN A 25 -11.66 -12.60 -3.67
CA GLN A 25 -11.87 -11.52 -2.72
C GLN A 25 -11.46 -11.91 -1.29
N ARG A 26 -11.79 -13.14 -0.87
CA ARG A 26 -11.33 -13.69 0.40
C ARG A 26 -9.80 -13.75 0.46
N ASP A 27 -9.15 -14.36 -0.52
CA ASP A 27 -7.68 -14.48 -0.54
C ASP A 27 -7.01 -13.10 -0.46
N ARG A 28 -7.59 -12.09 -1.13
CA ARG A 28 -7.11 -10.71 -1.06
C ARG A 28 -7.28 -10.12 0.35
N ALA A 29 -8.38 -10.39 1.03
CA ALA A 29 -8.58 -9.99 2.42
C ALA A 29 -7.50 -10.61 3.34
N HIS A 30 -7.29 -11.93 3.26
CA HIS A 30 -6.27 -12.65 4.05
C HIS A 30 -4.85 -12.10 3.82
N GLN A 31 -4.50 -11.75 2.58
CA GLN A 31 -3.20 -11.13 2.28
C GLN A 31 -3.02 -9.78 3.00
N LYS A 32 -4.08 -8.97 3.04
CA LYS A 32 -4.03 -7.66 3.70
C LYS A 32 -3.99 -7.80 5.21
N GLU A 33 -4.77 -8.71 5.79
CA GLU A 33 -4.71 -9.03 7.23
C GLU A 33 -3.31 -9.50 7.64
N ALA A 34 -2.69 -10.38 6.85
CA ALA A 34 -1.33 -10.86 7.13
C ALA A 34 -0.30 -9.73 7.08
N LEU A 35 -0.41 -8.81 6.12
CA LEU A 35 0.47 -7.65 6.03
C LEU A 35 0.24 -6.68 7.20
N GLN A 36 -1.02 -6.41 7.55
CA GLN A 36 -1.37 -5.58 8.70
C GLN A 36 -0.80 -6.15 10.00
N ALA A 37 -1.01 -7.44 10.26
CA ALA A 37 -0.48 -8.11 11.44
C ALA A 37 1.07 -8.07 11.49
N HIS A 38 1.73 -8.20 10.32
CA HIS A 38 3.18 -8.07 10.23
C HIS A 38 3.66 -6.66 10.61
N ILE A 39 2.99 -5.62 10.10
CA ILE A 39 3.29 -4.22 10.42
C ILE A 39 3.07 -3.96 11.91
N GLU A 40 1.91 -4.31 12.45
CA GLU A 40 1.58 -4.11 13.87
C GLU A 40 2.57 -4.81 14.81
N SER A 41 2.96 -6.05 14.49
CA SER A 41 3.95 -6.80 15.27
C SER A 41 5.33 -6.15 15.24
N ASN A 42 5.76 -5.60 14.11
CA ASN A 42 7.08 -4.98 13.96
C ASN A 42 7.13 -3.56 14.53
N GLU A 43 6.04 -2.80 14.43
CA GLU A 43 5.93 -1.45 14.98
C GLU A 43 5.77 -1.47 16.51
N SER A 44 5.20 -2.53 17.10
CA SER A 44 5.08 -2.67 18.55
C SER A 44 6.35 -3.18 19.25
N ALA A 45 7.30 -3.73 18.48
CA ALA A 45 8.51 -4.31 19.01
C ALA A 45 9.59 -3.26 19.37
N PRO A 46 10.58 -3.61 20.22
CA PRO A 46 11.63 -2.68 20.66
C PRO A 46 12.43 -2.12 19.47
N PRO A 47 12.82 -0.83 19.50
CA PRO A 47 13.61 -0.24 18.42
C PRO A 47 14.98 -0.92 18.24
N LEU A 48 15.33 -1.24 17.00
CA LEU A 48 16.67 -1.72 16.65
C LEU A 48 17.64 -0.55 16.44
N ALA A 49 18.86 -0.68 16.94
CA ALA A 49 19.92 0.30 16.73
C ALA A 49 20.48 0.16 15.29
N VAL A 50 20.54 1.29 14.57
CA VAL A 50 21.14 1.40 13.24
C VAL A 50 22.53 2.01 13.40
N GLY A 51 23.55 1.23 13.06
CA GLY A 51 24.96 1.65 13.10
C GLY A 51 25.67 1.43 11.76
N ALA A 52 26.99 1.28 11.81
CA ALA A 52 27.82 1.12 10.60
C ALA A 52 27.60 -0.19 9.85
N THR A 53 27.16 -1.24 10.54
CA THR A 53 26.93 -2.54 9.90
C THR A 53 25.62 -2.48 9.10
N PRO A 54 25.62 -2.83 7.81
CA PRO A 54 24.40 -2.87 7.01
C PRO A 54 23.37 -3.84 7.58
N LEU A 55 22.14 -3.38 7.76
CA LEU A 55 21.00 -4.22 8.15
C LEU A 55 20.19 -4.58 6.90
N PRO A 56 19.86 -5.87 6.67
CA PRO A 56 19.09 -6.26 5.50
C PRO A 56 17.63 -5.81 5.62
N LEU A 57 17.14 -5.06 4.63
CA LEU A 57 15.77 -4.52 4.59
C LEU A 57 14.69 -5.57 4.94
N LYS A 58 14.79 -6.78 4.38
CA LYS A 58 13.82 -7.87 4.61
C LYS A 58 13.60 -8.20 6.09
N GLY A 59 14.60 -7.99 6.94
CA GLY A 59 14.52 -8.30 8.38
C GLY A 59 14.01 -7.14 9.23
N ILE A 60 13.94 -5.92 8.68
CA ILE A 60 13.66 -4.70 9.45
C ILE A 60 12.54 -3.84 8.85
N GLU A 61 12.00 -4.20 7.69
CA GLU A 61 10.88 -3.47 7.11
C GLU A 61 9.70 -3.41 8.09
N PHE A 62 9.14 -2.21 8.27
CA PHE A 62 8.09 -1.89 9.25
C PHE A 62 8.53 -1.98 10.72
N HIS A 63 9.82 -2.21 10.98
CA HIS A 63 10.33 -2.30 12.33
C HIS A 63 10.76 -0.93 12.87
N ARG A 64 10.59 -0.72 14.17
CA ARG A 64 11.11 0.48 14.82
C ARG A 64 12.63 0.46 14.82
N VAL A 65 13.21 1.58 14.46
CA VAL A 65 14.66 1.76 14.38
C VAL A 65 15.07 3.07 15.03
N ARG A 66 16.30 3.07 15.53
CA ARG A 66 16.92 4.22 16.18
C ARG A 66 18.32 4.42 15.63
N ALA A 67 18.64 5.64 15.22
CA ALA A 67 19.92 6.00 14.64
C ALA A 67 20.45 7.28 15.27
N THR A 68 21.72 7.30 15.68
CA THR A 68 22.36 8.51 16.21
C THR A 68 23.38 9.03 15.21
N GLY A 69 23.30 10.32 14.88
CA GLY A 69 24.15 10.89 13.86
C GLY A 69 23.92 12.38 13.61
N THR A 70 24.53 12.91 12.57
CA THR A 70 24.37 14.31 12.14
C THR A 70 23.77 14.37 10.76
N PHE A 71 22.74 15.20 10.59
CA PHE A 71 22.10 15.39 9.29
C PHE A 71 23.04 16.05 8.28
N MET A 72 22.86 15.70 7.00
CA MET A 72 23.61 16.25 5.87
C MET A 72 22.67 17.10 4.98
N PRO A 73 22.32 18.33 5.40
CA PRO A 73 21.32 19.17 4.72
C PRO A 73 21.73 19.55 3.29
N GLU A 74 23.03 19.59 3.00
CA GLU A 74 23.56 19.83 1.65
C GLU A 74 23.21 18.73 0.66
N ARG A 75 22.86 17.54 1.17
CA ARG A 75 22.39 16.37 0.41
C ARG A 75 20.89 16.14 0.61
N ALA A 76 20.13 17.15 1.00
CA ALA A 76 18.69 17.04 1.12
C ALA A 76 18.01 16.95 -0.25
N VAL A 77 16.95 16.15 -0.28
CA VAL A 77 16.14 15.82 -1.44
C VAL A 77 14.68 16.03 -1.07
N TYR A 78 13.93 16.63 -1.97
CA TYR A 78 12.53 16.98 -1.78
C TYR A 78 11.67 16.15 -2.73
N LEU A 79 10.91 15.22 -2.18
CA LEU A 79 10.03 14.38 -2.97
C LEU A 79 8.72 15.11 -3.26
N ASP A 80 8.50 15.53 -4.50
CA ASP A 80 7.31 16.27 -4.94
C ASP A 80 6.07 15.36 -5.03
N ASN A 81 4.91 15.96 -5.26
CA ASN A 81 3.63 15.27 -5.40
C ASN A 81 3.25 14.48 -4.13
N ARG A 82 3.48 15.08 -2.96
CA ARG A 82 3.08 14.54 -1.65
C ARG A 82 1.95 15.40 -1.10
N PRO A 83 0.67 15.07 -1.38
CA PRO A 83 -0.46 15.81 -0.83
C PRO A 83 -0.63 15.50 0.66
N TYR A 84 -0.96 16.53 1.44
CA TYR A 84 -1.35 16.42 2.85
C TYR A 84 -2.44 17.44 3.14
N ASN A 85 -3.59 17.01 3.67
CA ASN A 85 -4.77 17.86 3.92
C ASN A 85 -5.12 18.79 2.73
N ASP A 86 -5.27 18.19 1.54
CA ASP A 86 -5.58 18.88 0.27
C ASP A 86 -4.53 19.91 -0.18
N GLN A 87 -3.35 19.95 0.44
CA GLN A 87 -2.25 20.83 0.05
C GLN A 87 -1.11 20.04 -0.59
N PRO A 88 -0.58 20.48 -1.74
CA PRO A 88 0.61 19.89 -2.31
C PRO A 88 1.83 20.23 -1.44
N GLY A 89 2.74 19.28 -1.31
CA GLY A 89 3.98 19.47 -0.59
C GLY A 89 5.06 18.49 -0.98
N PHE A 90 6.11 18.52 -0.18
CA PHE A 90 7.30 17.71 -0.34
C PHE A 90 7.51 16.81 0.86
N TYR A 91 8.03 15.60 0.64
CA TYR A 91 8.77 14.92 1.72
C TYR A 91 10.23 15.32 1.70
N VAL A 92 10.75 15.67 2.87
CA VAL A 92 12.15 16.05 3.06
C VAL A 92 12.94 14.81 3.43
N VAL A 93 13.77 14.34 2.50
CA VAL A 93 14.63 13.17 2.69
C VAL A 93 16.08 13.62 2.68
N MET A 94 16.86 13.21 3.68
CA MET A 94 18.28 13.55 3.72
C MET A 94 19.10 12.45 4.39
N PRO A 95 20.38 12.31 4.02
CA PRO A 95 21.29 11.42 4.72
C PRO A 95 21.54 11.88 6.17
N LEU A 96 21.62 10.90 7.06
CA LEU A 96 22.13 11.01 8.42
C LEU A 96 23.48 10.29 8.45
N LYS A 97 24.55 11.03 8.75
CA LYS A 97 25.87 10.45 9.00
C LYS A 97 25.87 9.85 10.40
N LEU A 98 25.94 8.53 10.49
CA LEU A 98 25.89 7.81 11.75
C LEU A 98 27.15 8.05 12.57
N GLN A 99 27.00 8.10 13.90
CA GLN A 99 28.11 8.34 14.83
C GLN A 99 29.17 7.23 14.77
N ASP A 100 28.74 5.98 14.62
CA ASP A 100 29.60 4.80 14.60
C ASP A 100 30.18 4.50 13.20
N GLY A 101 29.90 5.37 12.21
CA GLY A 101 30.23 5.17 10.80
C GLY A 101 29.03 4.67 9.98
N GLY A 102 29.10 4.86 8.67
CA GLY A 102 27.99 4.57 7.76
C GLY A 102 26.97 5.71 7.68
N TYR A 103 25.98 5.52 6.82
CA TYR A 103 24.99 6.53 6.48
C TYR A 103 23.62 5.88 6.31
N VAL A 104 22.56 6.58 6.67
CA VAL A 104 21.19 6.12 6.44
C VAL A 104 20.35 7.28 5.92
N LEU A 105 19.39 7.00 5.04
CA LEU A 105 18.42 8.02 4.64
C LEU A 105 17.35 8.17 5.70
N VAL A 106 17.00 9.41 5.99
CA VAL A 106 15.90 9.74 6.90
C VAL A 106 14.88 10.55 6.11
N ASN A 107 13.66 10.02 6.01
CA ASN A 107 12.50 10.80 5.59
C ASN A 107 11.99 11.56 6.83
N ARG A 108 12.32 12.85 6.88
CA ARG A 108 12.15 13.68 8.09
C ARG A 108 10.72 14.16 8.31
N GLY A 109 9.93 14.23 7.25
CA GLY A 109 8.56 14.72 7.31
C GLY A 109 8.14 15.47 6.05
N TRP A 110 6.95 16.04 6.13
CA TRP A 110 6.30 16.80 5.09
C TRP A 110 6.46 18.31 5.28
N LEU A 111 6.61 19.02 4.16
CA LEU A 111 6.70 20.47 4.08
C LEU A 111 5.74 20.98 2.99
N PRO A 112 4.96 22.06 3.22
CA PRO A 112 4.12 22.64 2.19
C PRO A 112 4.95 23.17 1.03
N ARG A 113 4.41 23.03 -0.19
CA ARG A 113 5.01 23.62 -1.39
C ARG A 113 4.63 25.10 -1.49
N ASN A 114 5.55 25.93 -2.00
CA ASN A 114 5.23 27.30 -2.35
C ASN A 114 4.34 27.33 -3.61
N TYR A 115 3.19 28.01 -3.52
CA TYR A 115 2.20 28.10 -4.61
C TYR A 115 2.66 28.99 -5.77
N GLU A 116 3.43 30.04 -5.49
CA GLU A 116 3.89 31.02 -6.48
C GLU A 116 5.12 30.51 -7.24
N ASP A 117 6.07 29.93 -6.51
CA ASP A 117 7.28 29.34 -7.09
C ASP A 117 7.45 27.88 -6.67
N ARG A 118 7.21 27.01 -7.64
CA ARG A 118 7.25 25.55 -7.51
C ARG A 118 8.63 24.98 -7.21
N THR A 119 9.69 25.78 -7.34
CA THR A 119 11.10 25.40 -7.09
C THR A 119 11.61 25.86 -5.74
N VAL A 120 10.88 26.77 -5.08
CA VAL A 120 11.25 27.29 -3.76
C VAL A 120 10.84 26.31 -2.66
N ILE A 121 11.80 26.00 -1.79
CA ILE A 121 11.59 25.21 -0.58
C ILE A 121 11.38 26.18 0.58
N GLY A 122 10.29 25.99 1.33
CA GLY A 122 10.01 26.78 2.53
C GLY A 122 11.09 26.55 3.63
N PRO A 123 11.25 27.50 4.57
CA PRO A 123 12.20 27.32 5.65
C PRO A 123 11.77 26.18 6.58
N PHE A 124 12.72 25.34 6.99
CA PHE A 124 12.57 24.34 8.03
C PHE A 124 13.91 24.19 8.77
N ASP A 125 13.86 23.83 10.05
CA ASP A 125 15.07 23.75 10.86
C ASP A 125 15.73 22.37 10.74
N THR A 126 17.06 22.36 10.71
CA THR A 126 17.86 21.14 10.76
C THR A 126 18.88 21.28 11.87
N PRO A 127 18.87 20.42 12.90
CA PRO A 127 19.90 20.42 13.93
C PRO A 127 21.29 20.29 13.31
N SER A 128 22.22 21.16 13.71
CA SER A 128 23.60 21.17 13.22
C SER A 128 24.52 20.17 13.93
N GLY A 129 24.07 19.61 15.06
CA GLY A 129 24.82 18.67 15.88
C GLY A 129 24.29 17.23 15.82
N PRO A 130 24.86 16.33 16.65
CA PRO A 130 24.35 14.97 16.80
C PRO A 130 22.91 14.95 17.31
N VAL A 131 22.10 14.09 16.71
CA VAL A 131 20.70 13.83 17.09
C VAL A 131 20.45 12.34 17.11
N GLU A 132 19.54 11.91 17.98
CA GLU A 132 18.98 10.57 17.95
C GLU A 132 17.67 10.63 17.14
N VAL A 133 17.60 9.89 16.05
CA VAL A 133 16.42 9.77 15.18
C VAL A 133 15.72 8.45 15.49
N GLU A 134 14.43 8.52 15.80
CA GLU A 134 13.56 7.35 15.88
C GLU A 134 12.59 7.32 14.71
N GLY A 135 12.31 6.13 14.21
CA GLY A 135 11.39 5.97 13.10
C GLY A 135 11.09 4.51 12.78
N ILE A 136 10.46 4.32 11.64
CA ILE A 136 10.13 3.01 11.09
C ILE A 136 11.00 2.79 9.85
N ALA A 137 11.67 1.65 9.76
CA ALA A 137 12.41 1.29 8.56
C ALA A 137 11.45 0.95 7.42
N ARG A 138 11.64 1.60 6.28
CA ARG A 138 10.84 1.43 5.06
C ARG A 138 11.78 1.14 3.90
N ALA A 139 11.32 0.35 2.93
CA ALA A 139 12.07 0.10 1.69
C ALA A 139 12.47 1.43 1.01
N ASP A 140 11.49 2.33 0.90
CA ASP A 140 11.62 3.60 0.18
C ASP A 140 11.10 4.77 1.01
N ALA A 141 11.47 5.99 0.61
CA ALA A 141 10.95 7.24 1.19
C ALA A 141 9.53 7.60 0.70
N THR A 142 8.65 6.59 0.60
CA THR A 142 7.33 6.62 -0.05
C THR A 142 7.44 6.81 -1.56
N ARG A 143 6.99 5.81 -2.34
CA ARG A 143 6.98 5.85 -3.80
C ARG A 143 5.64 6.38 -4.31
N ALA A 144 5.65 7.46 -5.08
CA ALA A 144 4.47 7.92 -5.81
C ALA A 144 4.39 7.23 -7.18
N TYR A 145 3.16 7.08 -7.68
CA TYR A 145 2.92 6.59 -9.03
C TYR A 145 3.56 7.55 -10.03
N ASP A 146 4.53 7.06 -10.80
CA ASP A 146 5.22 7.83 -11.83
C ASP A 146 4.69 7.39 -13.20
N LEU A 147 4.21 8.35 -14.00
CA LEU A 147 3.77 8.11 -15.38
C LEU A 147 4.88 8.41 -16.39
N GLY A 148 6.06 8.84 -15.93
CA GLY A 148 7.23 9.17 -16.73
C GLY A 148 8.43 8.26 -16.44
N ALA A 149 9.46 8.34 -17.29
CA ALA A 149 10.67 7.54 -17.18
C ALA A 149 11.40 7.83 -15.85
N GLU A 150 11.66 6.76 -15.09
CA GLU A 150 12.25 6.73 -13.73
C GLU A 150 13.55 7.55 -13.57
N ASP A 151 14.21 7.92 -14.68
CA ASP A 151 15.50 8.59 -14.72
C ASP A 151 15.46 10.12 -14.92
N SER A 152 14.30 10.72 -15.16
CA SER A 152 14.22 12.11 -15.66
C SER A 152 14.65 13.19 -14.66
N ALA A 153 14.85 12.84 -13.38
CA ALA A 153 15.22 13.77 -12.30
C ALA A 153 16.46 13.34 -11.49
N LEU A 154 17.29 12.43 -12.03
CA LEU A 154 18.60 12.12 -11.45
C LEU A 154 19.41 13.43 -11.24
N HIS A 155 20.07 13.56 -10.09
CA HIS A 155 20.83 14.75 -9.66
C HIS A 155 20.01 16.02 -9.35
N GLN A 156 18.68 15.98 -9.43
CA GLN A 156 17.84 17.12 -9.04
C GLN A 156 17.50 17.07 -7.54
N LYS A 157 17.53 18.24 -6.88
CA LYS A 157 17.09 18.37 -5.48
C LYS A 157 15.61 18.06 -5.31
N ILE A 158 14.78 18.44 -6.28
CA ILE A 158 13.34 18.13 -6.30
C ILE A 158 13.12 17.00 -7.29
N ARG A 159 12.50 15.90 -6.85
CA ARG A 159 12.20 14.73 -7.70
C ARG A 159 10.95 14.01 -7.22
N GLN A 160 10.33 13.17 -8.05
CA GLN A 160 9.10 12.46 -7.65
C GLN A 160 9.36 11.25 -6.77
N ASN A 161 10.47 10.54 -7.01
CA ASN A 161 10.82 9.28 -6.37
C ASN A 161 12.32 9.25 -6.05
N LEU A 162 12.69 8.39 -5.10
CA LEU A 162 14.05 8.22 -4.63
C LEU A 162 14.32 6.75 -4.36
N ASP A 163 15.12 6.12 -5.21
CA ASP A 163 15.69 4.80 -4.95
C ASP A 163 16.97 4.93 -4.11
N VAL A 164 17.07 4.13 -3.05
CA VAL A 164 18.18 4.20 -2.08
C VAL A 164 19.51 3.82 -2.74
N THR A 165 19.52 2.81 -3.61
CA THR A 165 20.74 2.28 -4.24
C THR A 165 21.29 3.22 -5.29
N SER A 166 20.41 3.74 -6.15
CA SER A 166 20.74 4.75 -7.16
C SER A 166 21.26 6.01 -6.49
N TYR A 167 20.63 6.46 -5.40
CA TYR A 167 21.08 7.64 -4.69
C TYR A 167 22.38 7.44 -3.92
N ALA A 168 22.61 6.26 -3.34
CA ALA A 168 23.89 5.90 -2.72
C ALA A 168 25.05 6.05 -3.71
N THR A 169 24.82 5.58 -4.94
CA THR A 169 25.77 5.70 -6.06
C THR A 169 25.96 7.15 -6.48
N GLU A 170 24.87 7.92 -6.60
CA GLU A 170 24.87 9.35 -6.94
C GLU A 170 25.76 10.18 -6.00
N ILE A 171 25.65 9.95 -4.69
CA ILE A 171 26.37 10.73 -3.66
C ILE A 171 27.69 10.10 -3.21
N GLY A 172 28.02 8.92 -3.74
CA GLY A 172 29.22 8.15 -3.38
C GLY A 172 29.30 7.75 -1.90
N LEU A 173 28.16 7.47 -1.26
CA LEU A 173 28.11 7.04 0.15
C LEU A 173 27.53 5.64 0.30
N PRO A 174 28.08 4.80 1.20
CA PRO A 174 27.51 3.50 1.53
C PRO A 174 26.29 3.67 2.44
N LEU A 175 25.14 3.94 1.84
CA LEU A 175 23.87 4.05 2.55
C LEU A 175 23.38 2.67 3.01
N GLN A 176 22.72 2.63 4.17
CA GLN A 176 21.86 1.52 4.58
C GLN A 176 20.78 1.27 3.50
N PRO A 177 20.35 0.02 3.25
CA PRO A 177 19.47 -0.34 2.13
C PRO A 177 17.98 -0.04 2.41
N PHE A 178 17.71 0.99 3.21
CA PHE A 178 16.37 1.36 3.65
C PHE A 178 16.34 2.84 4.04
N VAL A 179 15.14 3.38 4.21
CA VAL A 179 14.89 4.73 4.69
C VAL A 179 14.24 4.67 6.06
N ILE A 180 14.71 5.50 6.99
CA ILE A 180 14.03 5.72 8.27
C ILE A 180 12.91 6.73 8.04
N GLN A 181 11.67 6.29 8.11
CA GLN A 181 10.52 7.18 8.21
C GLN A 181 10.44 7.73 9.64
N GLN A 182 10.83 8.99 9.80
CA GLN A 182 11.04 9.59 11.11
C GLN A 182 9.70 9.80 11.85
N THR A 183 9.60 9.29 13.06
CA THR A 183 8.45 9.50 13.95
C THR A 183 8.79 10.47 15.07
N ALA A 184 10.02 10.42 15.57
CA ALA A 184 10.52 11.33 16.60
C ALA A 184 12.03 11.56 16.44
N PHE A 185 12.54 12.57 17.12
CA PHE A 185 13.98 12.78 17.28
C PHE A 185 14.28 13.51 18.58
N VAL A 186 15.48 13.31 19.10
CA VAL A 186 15.96 13.89 20.36
C VAL A 186 17.25 14.68 20.10
N PRO A 187 17.34 15.94 20.57
CA PRO A 187 16.31 16.71 21.28
C PRO A 187 15.14 17.07 20.37
N ALA A 188 13.91 17.01 20.92
CA ALA A 188 12.71 17.36 20.19
C ALA A 188 12.73 18.86 19.84
N ALA A 189 12.82 19.18 18.55
CA ALA A 189 12.74 20.55 18.06
C ALA A 189 11.50 20.73 17.18
N LYS A 190 10.88 21.93 17.24
CA LYS A 190 9.85 22.33 16.29
C LYS A 190 10.54 22.69 14.97
N ASP A 191 10.80 21.69 14.14
CA ASP A 191 11.50 21.90 12.87
C ASP A 191 10.60 22.33 11.71
N GLY A 192 9.30 22.47 11.96
CA GLY A 192 8.31 22.87 10.94
C GLY A 192 7.87 21.73 10.03
N LEU A 193 8.35 20.50 10.26
CA LEU A 193 7.99 19.33 9.46
C LEU A 193 6.83 18.55 10.07
N VAL A 194 5.90 18.12 9.22
CA VAL A 194 4.75 17.30 9.62
C VAL A 194 5.11 15.82 9.49
N ARG A 195 4.84 15.03 10.54
CA ARG A 195 5.13 13.58 10.61
C ARG A 195 3.85 12.75 10.78
N ASP A 196 2.77 13.21 10.16
CA ASP A 196 1.54 12.45 10.06
C ASP A 196 1.62 11.59 8.79
N TRP A 197 2.15 10.38 8.96
CA TRP A 197 2.42 9.49 7.84
C TRP A 197 1.15 8.78 7.38
N PRO A 198 0.91 8.66 6.06
CA PRO A 198 -0.24 7.93 5.57
C PRO A 198 -0.13 6.47 6.00
N GLN A 199 -1.15 5.99 6.71
CA GLN A 199 -1.26 4.57 7.03
C GLN A 199 -1.72 3.79 5.80
N PRO A 200 -1.22 2.55 5.60
CA PRO A 200 -1.77 1.69 4.56
C PRO A 200 -3.26 1.46 4.83
N ASP A 201 -4.11 1.78 3.84
CA ASP A 201 -5.53 1.43 3.92
C ASP A 201 -5.69 -0.07 3.60
N PHE A 202 -5.94 -0.85 4.64
CA PHE A 202 -6.16 -2.27 4.49
C PHE A 202 -7.59 -2.60 4.03
N ASP A 203 -8.57 -1.69 4.11
CA ASP A 203 -10.02 -1.91 3.80
C ASP A 203 -10.41 -3.38 3.57
N VAL A 204 -10.27 -4.18 4.63
CA VAL A 204 -10.42 -5.65 4.58
C VAL A 204 -11.91 -5.98 4.51
N ASP A 205 -12.72 -5.21 5.24
CA ASP A 205 -14.16 -5.33 5.29
C ASP A 205 -14.81 -5.16 3.92
N ARG A 206 -14.31 -4.25 3.07
CA ARG A 206 -14.77 -4.14 1.68
C ARG A 206 -14.53 -5.42 0.88
N ASN A 207 -13.39 -6.07 1.05
CA ASN A 207 -13.12 -7.35 0.39
C ASN A 207 -14.07 -8.46 0.88
N TYR A 208 -14.37 -8.52 2.19
CA TYR A 208 -15.39 -9.44 2.72
C TYR A 208 -16.81 -9.11 2.24
N GLY A 209 -17.16 -7.82 2.13
CA GLY A 209 -18.43 -7.38 1.55
C GLY A 209 -18.60 -7.86 0.11
N TYR A 210 -17.56 -7.69 -0.72
CA TYR A 210 -17.57 -8.22 -2.09
C TYR A 210 -17.60 -9.74 -2.15
N MET A 211 -16.91 -10.44 -1.25
CA MET A 211 -17.00 -11.91 -1.13
C MET A 211 -18.45 -12.35 -0.92
N LEU A 212 -19.15 -11.76 0.05
CA LEU A 212 -20.56 -12.06 0.33
C LEU A 212 -21.46 -11.71 -0.86
N GLN A 213 -21.19 -10.59 -1.54
CA GLN A 213 -21.92 -10.20 -2.74
C GLN A 213 -21.78 -11.24 -3.87
N TRP A 214 -20.56 -11.72 -4.15
CA TRP A 214 -20.33 -12.73 -5.19
C TRP A 214 -20.98 -14.08 -4.85
N TRP A 215 -20.85 -14.53 -3.60
CA TRP A 215 -21.51 -15.77 -3.17
C TRP A 215 -23.04 -15.63 -3.11
N GLY A 216 -23.55 -14.44 -2.78
CA GLY A 216 -24.96 -14.11 -2.86
C GLY A 216 -25.51 -14.22 -4.29
N MET A 217 -24.77 -13.74 -5.31
CA MET A 217 -25.13 -13.92 -6.71
C MET A 217 -25.14 -15.40 -7.12
N ALA A 218 -24.16 -16.19 -6.67
CA ALA A 218 -24.13 -17.63 -6.92
C ALA A 218 -25.35 -18.34 -6.31
N ALA A 219 -25.72 -17.98 -5.07
CA ALA A 219 -26.91 -18.51 -4.40
C ALA A 219 -28.20 -18.09 -5.12
N ALA A 220 -28.31 -16.82 -5.54
CA ALA A 220 -29.45 -16.34 -6.30
C ALA A 220 -29.58 -17.06 -7.65
N ALA A 221 -28.49 -17.24 -8.39
CA ALA A 221 -28.46 -17.99 -9.64
C ALA A 221 -28.93 -19.43 -9.46
N LEU A 222 -28.52 -20.09 -8.37
CA LEU A 222 -28.99 -21.43 -8.02
C LEU A 222 -30.50 -21.43 -7.73
N VAL A 223 -30.98 -20.52 -6.87
CA VAL A 223 -32.41 -20.45 -6.49
C VAL A 223 -33.29 -20.18 -7.70
N PHE A 224 -32.96 -19.18 -8.52
CA PHE A 224 -33.71 -18.86 -9.74
C PHE A 224 -33.63 -19.99 -10.77
N GLY A 225 -32.47 -20.63 -10.90
CA GLY A 225 -32.29 -21.79 -11.76
C GLY A 225 -33.18 -22.97 -11.37
N LEU A 226 -33.20 -23.31 -10.07
CA LEU A 226 -34.07 -24.37 -9.53
C LEU A 226 -35.56 -24.02 -9.68
N TYR A 227 -35.94 -22.78 -9.39
CA TYR A 227 -37.32 -22.30 -9.55
C TYR A 227 -37.79 -22.39 -11.01
N ALA A 228 -36.98 -21.89 -11.96
CA ALA A 228 -37.28 -21.96 -13.37
C ALA A 228 -37.37 -23.40 -13.87
N GLY A 229 -36.46 -24.28 -13.41
CA GLY A 229 -36.48 -25.71 -13.69
C GLY A 229 -37.75 -26.40 -13.20
N ARG A 230 -38.17 -26.14 -11.95
CA ARG A 230 -39.42 -26.68 -11.38
C ARG A 230 -40.65 -26.19 -12.14
N ARG A 231 -40.74 -24.88 -12.42
CA ARG A 231 -41.87 -24.29 -13.17
C ARG A 231 -41.98 -24.87 -14.58
N ALA A 232 -40.86 -25.06 -15.27
CA ALA A 232 -40.83 -25.69 -16.59
C ALA A 232 -41.30 -27.15 -16.55
N ALA A 233 -40.89 -27.91 -15.52
CA ALA A 233 -41.33 -29.29 -15.32
C ALA A 233 -42.83 -29.40 -15.03
N THR A 234 -43.38 -28.52 -14.19
CA THR A 234 -44.83 -28.48 -13.89
C THR A 234 -45.66 -28.14 -15.12
N LYS A 235 -45.24 -27.14 -15.92
CA LYS A 235 -45.93 -26.75 -17.16
C LYS A 235 -45.90 -27.85 -18.22
N ALA A 236 -44.80 -28.59 -18.32
CA ALA A 236 -44.69 -29.74 -19.23
C ALA A 236 -45.62 -30.89 -18.83
N ARG A 237 -45.81 -31.13 -17.52
CA ARG A 237 -46.75 -32.14 -17.00
C ARG A 237 -48.22 -31.77 -17.26
N SER A 238 -48.61 -30.51 -17.02
CA SER A 238 -49.98 -30.05 -17.26
C SER A 238 -50.36 -30.09 -18.75
N ALA A 239 -49.43 -29.73 -19.64
CA ALA A 239 -49.67 -29.78 -21.10
C ALA A 239 -49.75 -31.21 -21.66
N GLY A 240 -49.05 -32.17 -21.06
CA GLY A 240 -49.12 -33.58 -21.46
C GLY A 240 -50.41 -34.27 -21.01
N GLY A 241 -50.91 -33.96 -19.81
CA GLY A 241 -52.16 -34.53 -19.27
C GLY A 241 -53.41 -34.14 -20.07
N ASP A 242 -53.46 -32.89 -20.54
CA ASP A 242 -54.59 -32.35 -21.32
C ASP A 242 -54.70 -32.97 -22.73
N GLN A 243 -53.60 -33.46 -23.31
CA GLN A 243 -53.62 -34.15 -24.61
C GLN A 243 -54.09 -35.60 -24.49
N THR A 244 -53.75 -36.30 -23.40
CA THR A 244 -54.26 -37.64 -23.11
C THR A 244 -55.75 -37.66 -22.79
N ALA A 245 -56.30 -36.60 -22.20
CA ALA A 245 -57.73 -36.52 -21.87
C ALA A 245 -58.64 -36.17 -23.07
N LYS A 246 -58.09 -35.62 -24.17
CA LYS A 246 -58.84 -35.31 -25.41
C LYS A 246 -58.76 -36.41 -26.47
N GLY A 247 -58.00 -37.48 -26.23
CA GLY A 247 -57.80 -38.59 -27.16
C GLY A 247 -58.42 -39.93 -26.72
N ALA A 248 -59.16 -39.93 -25.62
CA ALA A 248 -59.99 -41.05 -25.15
C ALA A 248 -61.48 -40.68 -25.32
#